data_AF-A0A8R7TTG0-F1
#
_entry.id   AF-A0A8R7TTG0-F1
#
_cell.length_a   1.000
_cell.length_b   1.000
_cell.length_c   1.000
_cell.angle_alpha   90.00
_cell.angle_beta   90.00
_cell.angle_gamma   90.00
#
_symmetry.space_group_name_H-M   'P 1'
#
loop_
_entity.id
_entity.type
_entity.pdbx_description
1 polymer ?
#
loop_
_entity_poly.entity_id
_entity_poly.type
_entity_poly.pdbx_seq_one_letter_code
_entity_poly.pdbx_strand_id
1 'polypeptide(L)'
;DVHKVLGIPFTGKELRIPSLEEINHIKNIICIRLNVSEFKKTRSVLTDILSKKHEAPMSDEQIVAFKTALILLLMTKFLAPQTLLDNICPRYFMALKNSDDIPNWNWARYVINDIIAAARALANKLTDETKATYINGCVIFLQVFT
;
A
#
# COMPACT_ATOMS: atom_id res chain seq x y z
N ASP A 1 -18.63 3.44 -3.95
CA ASP A 1 -18.09 2.06 -3.95
C ASP A 1 -16.62 2.14 -4.36
N VAL A 2 -15.69 1.76 -3.48
CA VAL A 2 -14.23 1.92 -3.66
C VAL A 2 -13.73 1.17 -4.90
N HIS A 3 -14.29 -0.01 -5.19
CA HIS A 3 -13.94 -0.76 -6.39
C HIS A 3 -14.31 -0.02 -7.66
N LYS A 4 -15.54 0.52 -7.74
CA LYS A 4 -16.02 1.24 -8.92
C LYS A 4 -15.21 2.51 -9.20
N VAL A 5 -14.75 3.19 -8.15
CA VAL A 5 -14.00 4.45 -8.28
C VAL A 5 -12.53 4.21 -8.61
N LEU A 6 -11.89 3.21 -7.98
CA LEU A 6 -10.44 3.00 -8.07
C LEU A 6 -10.03 1.85 -8.98
N GLY A 7 -10.98 1.04 -9.46
CA GLY A 7 -10.71 -0.14 -10.30
C GLY A 7 -9.95 -1.27 -9.58
N ILE A 8 -9.83 -1.23 -8.25
CA ILE A 8 -9.08 -2.24 -7.47
C ILE A 8 -9.95 -3.46 -7.15
N PRO A 9 -9.38 -4.69 -7.08
CA PRO A 9 -10.15 -5.91 -6.83
C PRO A 9 -11.00 -5.87 -5.54
N PHE A 10 -12.26 -6.30 -5.64
CA PHE A 10 -13.22 -6.37 -4.52
C PHE A 10 -13.50 -7.78 -3.99
N THR A 11 -12.94 -8.78 -4.67
CA THR A 11 -13.02 -10.20 -4.34
C THR A 11 -11.61 -10.75 -4.18
N GLY A 12 -11.49 -11.95 -3.60
CA GLY A 12 -10.23 -12.66 -3.49
C GLY A 12 -9.79 -12.86 -2.04
N LYS A 13 -8.50 -13.11 -1.85
CA LYS A 13 -7.90 -13.41 -0.55
C LYS A 13 -7.93 -12.17 0.35
N GLU A 14 -8.27 -12.37 1.61
CA GLU A 14 -8.26 -11.31 2.62
C GLU A 14 -6.83 -11.06 3.14
N LEU A 15 -6.45 -9.80 3.22
CA LEU A 15 -5.14 -9.39 3.76
C LEU A 15 -5.16 -9.46 5.28
N ARG A 16 -4.46 -10.44 5.84
CA ARG A 16 -4.18 -10.50 7.28
C ARG A 16 -2.91 -9.73 7.63
N ILE A 17 -2.80 -9.37 8.91
CA ILE A 17 -1.57 -8.80 9.46
C ILE A 17 -0.49 -9.91 9.46
N PRO A 18 0.67 -9.69 8.82
CA PRO A 18 1.78 -10.64 8.84
C PRO A 18 2.48 -10.66 10.20
N SER A 19 3.07 -11.81 10.56
CA SER A 19 3.95 -11.92 11.73
C SER A 19 5.26 -11.17 11.50
N LEU A 20 6.03 -10.89 12.56
CA LEU A 20 7.33 -10.20 12.44
C LEU A 20 8.32 -10.97 11.55
N GLU A 21 8.31 -12.30 11.65
CA GLU A 21 9.14 -13.17 10.82
C GLU A 21 8.76 -13.06 9.33
N GLU A 22 7.47 -13.11 9.02
CA GLU A 22 6.96 -12.93 7.66
C GLU A 22 7.30 -11.55 7.10
N ILE A 23 7.19 -10.50 7.92
CA ILE A 23 7.57 -9.15 7.54
C ILE A 23 9.04 -9.09 7.14
N ASN A 24 9.93 -9.67 7.97
CA ASN A 24 11.37 -9.65 7.70
C ASN A 24 11.72 -10.46 6.44
N HIS A 25 11.10 -11.62 6.27
CA HIS A 25 11.26 -12.43 5.06
C HIS A 25 10.82 -11.67 3.80
N ILE A 26 9.66 -11.02 3.84
CA ILE A 26 9.13 -10.27 2.70
C ILE A 26 9.95 -9.01 2.43
N LYS A 27 10.48 -8.34 3.46
CA LYS A 27 11.44 -7.23 3.28
C LYS A 27 12.67 -7.67 2.48
N ASN A 28 13.21 -8.86 2.77
CA ASN A 28 14.35 -9.40 2.01
C ASN A 28 13.97 -9.65 0.54
N ILE A 29 12.78 -10.22 0.28
CA ILE A 29 12.26 -10.39 -1.08
C ILE A 29 12.15 -9.04 -1.79
N ILE A 30 11.61 -8.02 -1.12
CA ILE A 30 11.48 -6.67 -1.68
C ILE A 30 12.87 -6.10 -1.99
N CYS A 31 13.84 -6.22 -1.10
CA CYS A 31 15.21 -5.75 -1.33
C CYS A 31 15.82 -6.36 -2.59
N ILE A 32 15.68 -7.67 -2.76
CA ILE A 32 16.15 -8.38 -3.96
C ILE A 32 15.48 -7.83 -5.22
N ARG A 33 14.14 -7.71 -5.21
CA ARG A 33 13.38 -7.21 -6.37
C ARG A 33 13.69 -5.78 -6.75
N LEU A 34 13.95 -4.93 -5.77
CA LEU A 34 14.29 -3.52 -5.99
C LEU A 34 15.80 -3.30 -6.18
N ASN A 35 16.59 -4.36 -6.10
CA ASN A 35 18.06 -4.33 -6.15
C ASN A 35 18.67 -3.33 -5.14
N VAL A 36 18.23 -3.41 -3.87
CA VAL A 36 18.75 -2.59 -2.77
C VAL A 36 19.31 -3.47 -1.66
N SER A 37 20.33 -2.98 -0.96
CA SER A 37 20.98 -3.71 0.14
C SER A 37 20.11 -3.81 1.40
N GLU A 38 19.24 -2.82 1.63
CA GLU A 38 18.44 -2.73 2.84
C GLU A 38 17.07 -2.07 2.61
N PHE A 39 16.09 -2.49 3.39
CA PHE A 39 14.74 -1.92 3.37
C PHE A 39 14.72 -0.62 4.19
N LYS A 40 15.16 0.48 3.58
CA LYS A 40 15.10 1.85 4.14
C LYS A 40 14.35 2.81 3.23
N LYS A 41 14.23 4.09 3.65
CA LYS A 41 13.52 5.19 2.95
C LYS A 41 13.61 5.04 1.44
N THR A 42 12.57 4.46 0.88
CA THR A 42 12.64 3.81 -0.44
C THR A 42 12.18 4.77 -1.54
N ARG A 43 11.68 5.97 -1.18
CA ARG A 43 10.94 6.85 -2.09
C ARG A 43 11.70 7.13 -3.39
N SER A 44 12.98 7.51 -3.33
CA SER A 44 13.78 7.75 -4.54
C SER A 44 13.84 6.51 -5.41
N VAL A 45 14.22 5.37 -4.84
CA VAL A 45 14.29 4.08 -5.54
C VAL A 45 12.95 3.70 -6.18
N LEU A 46 11.84 3.84 -5.45
CA LEU A 46 10.50 3.55 -5.98
C LEU A 46 10.17 4.47 -7.15
N THR A 47 10.41 5.78 -7.00
CA THR A 47 10.16 6.76 -8.06
C THR A 47 11.05 6.50 -9.28
N ASP A 48 12.32 6.15 -9.09
CA ASP A 48 13.27 5.88 -10.17
C ASP A 48 12.83 4.66 -10.98
N ILE A 49 12.41 3.58 -10.31
CA ILE A 49 11.86 2.38 -10.97
C ILE A 49 10.59 2.72 -11.76
N LEU A 50 9.67 3.46 -11.16
CA LEU A 50 8.38 3.79 -11.77
C LEU A 50 8.50 4.81 -12.91
N SER A 51 9.51 5.68 -12.88
CA SER A 51 9.73 6.73 -13.87
C SER A 51 10.70 6.31 -14.98
N LYS A 52 11.31 5.13 -14.86
CA LYS A 52 12.25 4.62 -15.84
C LYS A 52 11.55 4.46 -17.19
N LYS A 53 12.10 5.11 -18.22
CA LYS A 53 11.69 4.87 -19.60
C LYS A 53 12.39 3.62 -20.11
N HIS A 54 11.62 2.72 -20.69
CA HIS A 54 12.14 1.50 -21.28
C HIS A 54 12.06 1.62 -22.80
N GLU A 55 13.20 1.50 -23.48
CA GLU A 55 13.30 1.54 -24.94
C GLU A 55 12.83 0.23 -25.60
N ALA A 56 12.75 -0.84 -24.82
CA ALA A 56 12.23 -2.15 -25.19
C ALA A 56 11.21 -2.62 -24.14
N PRO A 57 10.40 -3.66 -24.42
CA PRO A 57 9.54 -4.27 -23.41
C PRO A 57 10.31 -4.63 -22.13
N MET A 58 9.68 -4.45 -20.97
CA MET A 58 10.29 -4.79 -19.69
C MET A 58 10.59 -6.29 -19.59
N SER A 59 11.75 -6.64 -19.03
CA SER A 59 12.03 -8.03 -18.63
C SER A 59 11.15 -8.46 -17.45
N ASP A 60 11.05 -9.76 -17.19
CA ASP A 60 10.27 -10.28 -16.05
C ASP A 60 10.72 -9.69 -14.71
N GLU A 61 12.04 -9.56 -14.50
CA GLU A 61 12.61 -8.92 -13.32
C GLU A 61 12.19 -7.45 -13.20
N GLN A 62 12.19 -6.71 -14.31
CA GLN A 62 11.76 -5.31 -14.36
C GLN A 62 10.25 -5.18 -14.07
N ILE A 63 9.43 -6.09 -14.60
CA ILE A 63 7.99 -6.14 -14.32
C ILE A 63 7.74 -6.39 -12.83
N VAL A 64 8.45 -7.35 -12.22
CA VAL A 64 8.33 -7.67 -10.81
C VAL A 64 8.77 -6.50 -9.92
N ALA A 65 9.87 -5.83 -10.27
CA ALA A 65 10.34 -4.63 -9.61
C ALA A 65 9.32 -3.49 -9.71
N PHE A 66 8.78 -3.25 -10.91
CA PHE A 66 7.77 -2.23 -11.17
C PHE A 66 6.48 -2.48 -10.37
N LYS A 67 5.92 -3.70 -10.42
CA LYS A 67 4.73 -4.09 -9.65
C LYS A 67 4.96 -3.88 -8.15
N THR A 68 6.11 -4.32 -7.64
CA THR A 68 6.48 -4.17 -6.22
C THR A 68 6.57 -2.69 -5.84
N ALA A 69 7.25 -1.89 -6.66
CA ALA A 69 7.42 -0.46 -6.40
C ALA A 69 6.10 0.31 -6.45
N LEU A 70 5.26 -0.03 -7.43
CA LEU A 70 3.94 0.58 -7.61
C LEU A 70 3.07 0.34 -6.38
N ILE A 71 2.95 -0.90 -5.92
CA ILE A 71 2.12 -1.21 -4.74
C ILE A 71 2.66 -0.51 -3.49
N LEU A 72 3.98 -0.54 -3.25
CA LEU A 72 4.57 0.12 -2.08
C LEU A 72 4.26 1.63 -2.07
N LEU A 73 4.40 2.30 -3.23
CA LEU A 73 4.12 3.73 -3.34
C LEU A 73 2.62 4.03 -3.25
N LEU A 74 1.80 3.30 -4.00
CA LEU A 74 0.35 3.46 -4.09
C LEU A 74 -0.31 3.27 -2.72
N MET A 75 0.07 2.23 -1.97
CA MET A 75 -0.45 1.99 -0.63
C MET A 75 -0.02 3.09 0.35
N THR A 76 1.27 3.48 0.31
CA THR A 76 1.82 4.46 1.27
C THR A 76 1.33 5.88 1.01
N LYS A 77 1.00 6.23 -0.25
CA LYS A 77 0.66 7.62 -0.63
C LYS A 77 -0.79 7.84 -0.97
N PHE A 78 -1.54 6.83 -1.37
CA PHE A 78 -2.88 7.02 -1.94
C PHE A 78 -3.95 6.13 -1.29
N LEU A 79 -3.78 4.80 -1.34
CA LEU A 79 -4.85 3.87 -0.95
C LEU A 79 -5.01 3.67 0.55
N ALA A 80 -3.91 3.66 1.32
CA ALA A 80 -3.94 3.51 2.77
C ALA A 80 -2.81 4.32 3.43
N PRO A 81 -2.78 5.65 3.23
CA PRO A 81 -1.70 6.48 3.73
C PRO A 81 -1.72 6.54 5.25
N GLN A 82 -0.60 6.14 5.88
CA GLN A 82 -0.42 6.22 7.33
C GLN A 82 0.51 7.38 7.68
N THR A 83 0.22 8.07 8.80
CA THR A 83 0.92 9.29 9.24
C THR A 83 2.31 9.09 9.83
N LEU A 84 2.81 7.86 9.88
CA LEU A 84 4.10 7.56 10.47
C LEU A 84 5.24 7.88 9.49
N LEU A 85 5.76 9.12 9.57
CA LEU A 85 7.17 9.49 9.30
C LEU A 85 7.85 8.74 8.13
N ASP A 86 7.24 8.74 6.93
CA ASP A 86 7.75 8.06 5.72
C ASP A 86 7.97 6.53 5.82
N ASN A 87 7.47 5.88 6.87
CA ASN A 87 7.60 4.42 7.03
C ASN A 87 6.50 3.67 6.28
N ILE A 88 6.91 2.68 5.49
CA ILE A 88 6.01 1.80 4.75
C ILE A 88 5.29 0.86 5.74
N CYS A 89 3.96 0.86 5.73
CA CYS A 89 3.15 -0.04 6.56
C CYS A 89 3.30 -1.50 6.09
N PRO A 90 3.69 -2.45 6.95
CA PRO A 90 3.87 -3.83 6.54
C PRO A 90 2.58 -4.65 6.43
N ARG A 91 1.41 -4.08 6.77
CA ARG A 91 0.14 -4.83 6.89
C ARG A 91 -0.32 -5.51 5.59
N TYR A 92 0.12 -5.04 4.43
CA TYR A 92 -0.21 -5.61 3.13
C TYR A 92 0.93 -6.46 2.53
N PHE A 93 2.04 -6.66 3.25
CA PHE A 93 3.23 -7.33 2.71
C PHE A 93 2.97 -8.75 2.24
N MET A 94 1.98 -9.45 2.81
CA MET A 94 1.60 -10.79 2.32
C MET A 94 1.28 -10.80 0.82
N ALA A 95 0.66 -9.74 0.29
CA ALA A 95 0.40 -9.61 -1.15
C ALA A 95 1.67 -9.37 -1.98
N LEU A 96 2.75 -8.88 -1.35
CA LEU A 96 4.04 -8.70 -1.98
C LEU A 96 4.89 -9.98 -1.97
N LYS A 97 4.47 -11.06 -1.28
CA LYS A 97 5.23 -12.31 -1.31
C LYS A 97 5.36 -12.87 -2.73
N ASN A 98 4.28 -12.84 -3.51
CA ASN A 98 4.26 -13.23 -4.92
C ASN A 98 3.61 -12.11 -5.76
N SER A 99 4.36 -11.54 -6.71
CA SER A 99 3.87 -10.45 -7.56
C SER A 99 2.73 -10.85 -8.49
N ASP A 100 2.63 -12.12 -8.86
CA ASP A 100 1.57 -12.60 -9.75
C ASP A 100 0.26 -12.87 -9.01
N ASP A 101 0.33 -12.98 -7.68
CA ASP A 101 -0.84 -13.14 -6.83
C ASP A 101 -1.48 -11.79 -6.47
N ILE A 102 -0.83 -10.65 -6.79
CA ILE A 102 -1.34 -9.29 -6.48
C ILE A 102 -2.80 -9.10 -6.91
N PRO A 103 -3.26 -9.47 -8.12
CA PRO A 103 -4.65 -9.27 -8.53
C PRO A 103 -5.68 -10.11 -7.75
N ASN A 104 -5.22 -11.16 -7.05
CA ASN A 104 -6.08 -12.11 -6.35
C ASN A 104 -6.39 -11.70 -4.89
N TRP A 105 -5.90 -10.56 -4.43
CA TRP A 105 -6.18 -10.03 -3.09
C TRP A 105 -7.34 -9.05 -3.11
N ASN A 106 -8.14 -9.05 -2.05
CA ASN A 106 -9.25 -8.13 -1.86
C ASN A 106 -8.75 -6.73 -1.41
N TRP A 107 -8.15 -5.99 -2.34
CA TRP A 107 -7.62 -4.64 -2.08
C TRP A 107 -8.70 -3.65 -1.67
N ALA A 108 -9.90 -3.74 -2.24
CA ALA A 108 -11.02 -2.85 -1.89
C ALA A 108 -11.40 -3.03 -0.41
N ARG A 109 -11.49 -4.29 0.07
CA ARG A 109 -11.78 -4.56 1.49
C ARG A 109 -10.69 -4.00 2.39
N TYR A 110 -9.41 -4.18 2.03
CA TYR A 110 -8.30 -3.62 2.79
C TYR A 110 -8.41 -2.10 2.95
N VAL A 111 -8.65 -1.38 1.83
CA VAL A 111 -8.79 0.07 1.81
C VAL A 111 -9.99 0.53 2.65
N ILE A 112 -11.15 -0.09 2.48
CA ILE A 112 -12.35 0.21 3.27
C ILE A 112 -12.09 0.01 4.77
N ASN A 113 -11.43 -1.09 5.15
CA ASN A 113 -11.11 -1.37 6.54
C ASN A 113 -10.17 -0.32 7.14
N ASP A 114 -9.21 0.18 6.36
CA ASP A 114 -8.30 1.25 6.79
C ASP A 114 -9.05 2.60 6.99
N ILE A 115 -9.98 2.95 6.09
CA ILE A 115 -10.88 4.10 6.26
C ILE A 115 -11.70 3.99 7.53
N ILE A 116 -12.34 2.83 7.75
CA ILE A 116 -13.19 2.61 8.93
C ILE A 116 -12.34 2.72 10.21
N ALA A 117 -11.13 2.16 10.21
CA ALA A 117 -10.22 2.27 11.34
C ALA A 117 -9.81 3.72 11.62
N ALA A 118 -9.50 4.50 10.57
CA ALA A 118 -9.18 5.91 10.70
C ALA A 118 -10.36 6.74 11.21
N ALA A 119 -11.57 6.49 10.72
CA ALA A 119 -12.80 7.15 11.17
C ALA A 119 -13.11 6.85 12.64
N ARG A 120 -12.95 5.58 13.07
CA ARG A 120 -13.10 5.19 14.48
C ARG A 120 -12.05 5.87 15.37
N ALA A 121 -10.80 5.91 14.92
CA ALA A 121 -9.73 6.58 15.67
C ALA A 121 -10.01 8.08 15.82
N LEU A 122 -10.57 8.74 14.80
CA LEU A 122 -11.01 10.12 14.88
C LEU A 122 -12.18 10.28 15.86
N ALA A 123 -13.21 9.45 15.75
CA ALA A 123 -14.38 9.51 16.64
C ALA A 123 -13.96 9.38 18.11
N ASN A 124 -13.07 8.44 18.44
CA ASN A 124 -12.55 8.28 19.79
C ASN A 124 -11.80 9.54 20.27
N LYS A 125 -10.94 10.12 19.43
CA LYS A 125 -10.21 11.36 19.78
C LYS A 125 -11.15 12.52 20.09
N LEU A 126 -12.22 12.66 19.32
CA LEU A 126 -13.23 13.70 19.51
C LEU A 126 -14.02 13.49 20.82
N THR A 127 -14.34 12.25 21.15
CA THR A 127 -14.99 11.89 22.43
C THR A 127 -14.09 12.18 23.63
N ASP A 128 -12.78 11.95 23.50
CA ASP A 128 -11.80 12.15 24.58
C ASP A 128 -11.36 13.63 24.74
N GLU A 129 -12.03 14.59 24.07
CA GLU A 129 -11.66 16.01 23.97
C GLU A 129 -10.22 16.28 23.49
N THR A 130 -9.54 15.26 22.98
CA THR A 130 -8.20 15.40 22.42
C THR A 130 -8.29 16.14 21.08
N LYS A 131 -7.40 17.12 20.87
CA LYS A 131 -7.33 17.84 19.60
C LYS A 131 -7.00 16.86 18.46
N ALA A 132 -7.99 16.57 17.64
CA ALA A 132 -7.78 15.87 16.37
C ALA A 132 -7.18 16.85 15.36
N THR A 133 -5.86 16.86 15.23
CA THR A 133 -5.13 17.77 14.32
C THR A 133 -5.07 17.26 12.88
N TYR A 134 -5.40 15.98 12.64
CA TYR A 134 -5.42 15.37 11.30
C TYR A 134 -6.28 14.10 11.27
N ILE A 135 -6.69 13.70 10.07
CA ILE A 135 -7.41 12.47 9.79
C ILE A 135 -6.57 11.64 8.82
N ASN A 136 -6.28 10.38 9.18
CA ASN A 136 -5.60 9.45 8.29
C ASN A 136 -6.54 8.98 7.17
N GLY A 137 -6.05 8.80 5.95
CA GLY A 137 -6.87 8.28 4.85
C GLY A 137 -7.82 9.30 4.18
N CYS A 138 -7.71 10.59 4.49
CA CYS A 138 -8.51 11.67 3.85
C CYS A 138 -8.33 11.82 2.33
N VAL A 139 -7.43 11.05 1.70
CA VAL A 139 -7.21 11.07 0.26
C VAL A 139 -8.36 10.39 -0.51
N ILE A 140 -9.28 9.74 0.19
CA ILE A 140 -10.36 8.99 -0.46
C ILE A 140 -11.51 9.94 -0.77
N PHE A 141 -11.49 10.36 -2.03
CA PHE A 141 -12.46 11.20 -2.73
C PHE A 141 -13.89 11.10 -2.16
N LEU A 142 -14.42 12.23 -1.69
CA LEU A 142 -15.87 12.46 -1.61
C LEU A 142 -16.40 12.55 -3.05
N GLN A 143 -16.61 11.41 -3.70
CA GLN A 143 -17.35 11.39 -4.95
C GLN A 143 -18.85 11.45 -4.61
N VAL A 144 -19.41 12.67 -4.62
CA VAL A 144 -20.86 12.88 -4.60
C VAL A 144 -21.38 12.48 -5.97
N PHE A 145 -22.10 11.38 -6.05
CA PHE A 145 -22.87 11.05 -7.25
C PHE A 145 -24.14 11.92 -7.23
N THR A 146 -24.23 12.84 -8.18
CA THR A 146 -25.48 13.53 -8.55
C THR A 146 -26.24 12.73 -9.58
#